data_AF-A0AAU2UYT4-F1
#
_entry.id   AF-A0AAU2UYT4-F1
#
_cell.length_a   1.000
_cell.length_b   1.000
_cell.length_c   1.000
_cell.angle_alpha   90.00
_cell.angle_beta   90.00
_cell.angle_gamma   90.00
#
_symmetry.space_group_name_H-M   'P 1'
#
loop_
_entity.id
_entity.type
_entity.pdbx_description
1 polymer ?
#
loop_
_entity_poly.entity_id
_entity_poly.type
_entity_poly.pdbx_seq_one_letter_code
_entity_poly.pdbx_strand_id
1 'polypeptide(L)'
;MSSYRTSLPWRIVIGIADYLDARIGWDKLPLPLGLGTLLGLRVRYRQENLHDTNKIPAVNVPEPVPPKDSFKVNRTADGSYNDLGQPRMGMAGTRFGRNIPLDKIPPVSPADVLSEPNPRKVSRELLTRDTFISADSVNSLVGAWLQFMVRDWFSHGTGVSDRPWTVPLMDDDPWPERPMQIMRTMDDPTRDPHAPAGTPDTRVNVFSHWWDASQIYGSTEDEQRAMRTGQLGKLHLWDDERMPFPSDPARDPSRVPGFWLGLALMQSLFTREHNAICDHLHAAYPSWDDEELFERGRLINAALLAKIHTVEWTPAVISHPTTVTALHTNWWGLAGERVHNLFGRISKSEVISGIPGGETDHYGVPYALTEEFAAVYRMHPLIRDDWELRAANDNTTLRNASFRDIAGPEALKVLGSISTTDLLYSFGTLPPGLVTLHNFPKFLQEFERPDGHLQDLAATDILRSRELGVPRYNEFRRLLRMKPAERFDDLTDNPQWAKQIMKVYEGDIEKVDLTVGMFAEKLPKGFAFSDTAFRIFILMASRRLNSDRFFTEYYTPEVYSKAGLKWIDDNSMMSVLLRHHPELRTALTGLKNAFAPWNVAGQD
;
A
#
# COMPACT_ATOMS: atom_id res chain seq x y z
N MET A 1 -3.27 25.21 12.55
CA MET A 1 -2.03 24.57 13.03
C MET A 1 -2.39 23.57 14.11
N SER A 2 -1.82 22.36 14.10
CA SER A 2 -2.09 21.32 15.09
C SER A 2 -1.56 21.72 16.49
N SER A 3 -2.27 21.38 17.56
CA SER A 3 -1.82 21.56 18.95
C SER A 3 -0.88 20.43 19.42
N TYR A 4 -0.68 19.41 18.59
CA TYR A 4 0.11 18.21 18.91
C TYR A 4 1.57 18.53 19.23
N ARG A 5 2.03 18.18 20.44
CA ARG A 5 3.44 18.26 20.89
C ARG A 5 4.12 19.61 20.59
N THR A 6 3.46 20.72 20.96
CA THR A 6 3.92 22.09 20.68
C THR A 6 4.78 22.73 21.78
N SER A 7 5.09 21.99 22.86
CA SER A 7 5.88 22.49 23.99
C SER A 7 7.35 22.74 23.64
N LEU A 8 8.05 23.56 24.43
CA LEU A 8 9.44 23.91 24.19
C LEU A 8 10.38 22.69 24.02
N PRO A 9 10.32 21.63 24.85
CA PRO A 9 11.13 20.44 24.65
C PRO A 9 10.94 19.78 23.28
N TRP A 10 9.69 19.68 22.81
CA TRP A 10 9.39 19.11 21.50
C TRP A 10 9.90 20.01 20.37
N ARG A 11 9.76 21.33 20.47
CA ARG A 11 10.34 22.26 19.48
C ARG A 11 11.85 22.08 19.35
N ILE A 12 12.56 21.83 20.46
CA ILE A 12 14.00 21.55 20.45
C ILE A 12 14.28 20.23 19.75
N VAL A 13 13.59 19.14 20.11
CA VAL A 13 13.76 17.82 19.48
C VAL A 13 13.53 17.89 17.97
N ILE A 14 12.45 18.55 17.55
CA ILE A 14 12.13 18.69 16.13
C ILE A 14 13.17 19.55 15.43
N GLY A 15 13.58 20.69 16.01
CA GLY A 15 14.61 21.56 15.42
C GLY A 15 15.97 20.85 15.25
N ILE A 16 16.36 20.01 16.21
CA ILE A 16 17.57 19.18 16.11
C ILE A 16 17.41 18.14 14.98
N ALA A 17 16.27 17.46 14.91
CA ALA A 17 16.01 16.48 13.86
C ALA A 17 16.04 17.10 12.46
N ASP A 18 15.34 18.24 12.27
CA ASP A 18 15.33 19.00 11.01
C ASP A 18 16.76 19.41 10.61
N TYR A 19 17.58 19.87 11.57
CA TYR A 19 18.97 20.24 11.32
C TYR A 19 19.84 19.05 10.93
N LEU A 20 19.76 17.94 11.66
CA LEU A 20 20.56 16.74 11.42
C LEU A 20 20.22 16.11 10.06
N ASP A 21 18.92 15.99 9.75
CA ASP A 21 18.46 15.44 8.48
C ASP A 21 18.88 16.32 7.29
N ALA A 22 18.71 17.64 7.39
CA ALA A 22 19.08 18.56 6.32
C ALA A 22 20.60 18.62 6.06
N ARG A 23 21.44 18.41 7.08
CA ARG A 23 22.91 18.53 6.98
C ARG A 23 23.62 17.22 6.68
N ILE A 24 23.15 16.12 7.25
CA ILE A 24 23.84 14.82 7.19
C ILE A 24 22.96 13.79 6.46
N GLY A 25 21.66 13.81 6.73
CA GLY A 25 20.69 12.79 6.33
C GLY A 25 20.52 11.76 7.44
N TRP A 26 19.26 11.43 7.77
CA TRP A 26 18.95 10.47 8.84
C TRP A 26 19.61 9.09 8.63
N ASP A 27 19.81 8.70 7.37
CA ASP A 27 20.34 7.41 6.93
C ASP A 27 21.85 7.28 7.18
N LYS A 28 22.58 8.39 7.29
CA LYS A 28 24.04 8.39 7.55
C LYS A 28 24.40 8.52 9.02
N LEU A 29 23.40 8.74 9.88
CA LEU A 29 23.61 8.88 11.32
C LEU A 29 23.77 7.51 12.00
N PRO A 30 24.56 7.42 13.09
CA PRO A 30 24.53 6.26 13.97
C PRO A 30 23.12 5.96 14.47
N LEU A 31 22.79 4.68 14.64
CA LEU A 31 21.44 4.20 14.91
C LEU A 31 20.64 5.02 15.94
N PRO A 32 21.15 5.35 17.15
CA PRO A 32 20.37 6.14 18.12
C PRO A 32 20.01 7.55 17.62
N LEU A 33 20.94 8.22 16.92
CA LEU A 33 20.72 9.55 16.36
C LEU A 33 19.79 9.49 15.14
N GLY A 34 19.90 8.45 14.32
CA GLY A 34 18.97 8.18 13.22
C GLY A 34 17.54 7.99 13.73
N LEU A 35 17.35 7.17 14.78
CA LEU A 35 16.03 6.95 15.40
C LEU A 35 15.47 8.25 16.00
N GLY A 36 16.28 9.03 16.71
CA GLY A 36 15.88 10.33 17.25
C GLY A 36 15.48 11.31 16.14
N THR A 37 16.19 11.30 15.02
CA THR A 37 15.88 12.13 13.84
C THR A 37 14.55 11.72 13.22
N LEU A 38 14.33 10.42 12.97
CA LEU A 38 13.05 9.93 12.44
C LEU A 38 11.86 10.22 13.37
N LEU A 39 12.06 10.16 14.69
CA LEU A 39 11.05 10.57 15.66
C LEU A 39 10.71 12.06 15.53
N GLY A 40 11.71 12.94 15.46
CA GLY A 40 11.49 14.37 15.30
C GLY A 40 10.77 14.71 14.00
N LEU A 41 11.19 14.10 12.88
CA LEU A 41 10.54 14.23 11.57
C LEU A 41 9.07 13.77 11.62
N ARG A 42 8.80 12.63 12.27
CA ARG A 42 7.41 12.14 12.43
C ARG A 42 6.54 13.14 13.18
N VAL A 43 7.05 13.75 14.25
CA VAL A 43 6.32 14.76 15.01
C VAL A 43 6.08 16.01 14.16
N ARG A 44 7.10 16.48 13.41
CA ARG A 44 6.95 17.59 12.45
C ARG A 44 5.85 17.31 11.44
N TYR A 45 5.87 16.14 10.81
CA TYR A 45 4.88 15.77 9.80
C TYR A 45 3.47 15.64 10.37
N ARG A 46 3.31 15.12 11.60
CA ARG A 46 2.00 15.12 12.29
C ARG A 46 1.48 16.54 12.54
N GLN A 47 2.36 17.52 12.78
CA GLN A 47 1.96 18.91 13.02
C GLN A 47 1.56 19.65 11.74
N GLU A 48 2.24 19.36 10.62
CA GLU A 48 2.24 20.24 9.44
C GLU A 48 1.94 19.56 8.10
N ASN A 49 1.70 18.24 8.07
CA ASN A 49 1.42 17.46 6.85
C ASN A 49 0.18 16.56 7.02
N LEU A 50 -0.78 16.96 7.85
CA LEU A 50 -2.10 16.35 7.91
C LEU A 50 -3.13 17.45 7.66
N HIS A 51 -3.85 17.33 6.54
CA HIS A 51 -4.82 18.32 6.11
C HIS A 51 -6.18 17.67 5.86
N ASP A 52 -7.18 18.21 6.56
CA ASP A 52 -8.55 17.70 6.58
C ASP A 52 -9.36 18.25 5.42
N THR A 53 -9.69 17.38 4.46
CA THR A 53 -10.52 17.71 3.29
C THR A 53 -12.01 17.78 3.63
N ASN A 54 -12.45 17.37 4.83
CA ASN A 54 -13.83 17.55 5.28
C ASN A 54 -14.14 19.03 5.64
N LYS A 55 -13.11 19.87 5.75
CA LYS A 55 -13.28 21.32 5.90
C LYS A 55 -13.73 22.00 4.62
N ILE A 56 -13.57 21.33 3.48
CA ILE A 56 -14.09 21.80 2.19
C ILE A 56 -15.59 21.51 2.16
N PRO A 57 -16.45 22.49 1.79
CA PRO A 57 -17.90 22.29 1.71
C PRO A 57 -18.28 21.01 0.95
N ALA A 58 -19.29 20.30 1.46
CA ALA A 58 -19.77 19.07 0.89
C ALA A 58 -21.29 19.00 0.90
N VAL A 59 -21.87 18.43 -0.15
CA VAL A 59 -23.30 18.13 -0.30
C VAL A 59 -23.46 16.63 -0.47
N ASN A 60 -24.66 16.08 -0.24
CA ASN A 60 -24.96 14.66 -0.48
C ASN A 60 -23.93 13.69 0.14
N VAL A 61 -23.39 14.03 1.31
CA VAL A 61 -22.39 13.20 2.00
C VAL A 61 -23.03 11.86 2.36
N PRO A 62 -22.39 10.72 2.05
CA PRO A 62 -22.93 9.41 2.41
C PRO A 62 -23.22 9.32 3.91
N GLU A 63 -24.38 8.78 4.27
CA GLU A 63 -24.71 8.48 5.65
C GLU A 63 -24.13 7.12 6.05
N PRO A 64 -23.56 6.98 7.26
CA PRO A 64 -23.12 5.69 7.76
C PRO A 64 -24.32 4.76 7.96
N VAL A 65 -24.07 3.44 7.97
CA VAL A 65 -25.12 2.46 8.29
C VAL A 65 -25.77 2.74 9.65
N PRO A 66 -27.03 2.32 9.92
CA PRO A 66 -27.66 2.54 11.21
C PRO A 66 -26.84 1.94 12.38
N PRO A 67 -26.63 2.67 13.49
CA PRO A 67 -25.76 2.21 14.57
C PRO A 67 -26.31 0.94 15.24
N LYS A 68 -25.43 -0.03 15.50
CA LYS A 68 -25.72 -1.26 16.24
C LYS A 68 -24.78 -1.38 17.43
N ASP A 69 -25.23 -1.96 18.54
CA ASP A 69 -24.38 -2.17 19.72
C ASP A 69 -23.15 -3.03 19.42
N SER A 70 -23.27 -3.97 18.47
CA SER A 70 -22.16 -4.80 18.00
C SER A 70 -21.00 -3.99 17.41
N PHE A 71 -21.26 -2.80 16.84
CA PHE A 71 -20.23 -1.92 16.29
C PHE A 71 -19.30 -1.35 17.34
N LYS A 72 -19.58 -1.52 18.63
CA LYS A 72 -18.62 -1.19 19.69
C LYS A 72 -17.39 -2.10 19.59
N VAL A 73 -17.56 -3.37 19.24
CA VAL A 73 -16.49 -4.39 19.29
C VAL A 73 -16.19 -5.05 17.94
N ASN A 74 -16.99 -4.77 16.91
CA ASN A 74 -16.84 -5.31 15.56
C ASN A 74 -16.43 -4.24 14.55
N ARG A 75 -15.68 -4.62 13.51
CA ARG A 75 -15.45 -3.76 12.34
C ARG A 75 -16.68 -3.84 11.44
N THR A 76 -17.22 -2.71 11.01
CA THR A 76 -18.30 -2.72 10.01
C THR A 76 -17.75 -3.06 8.63
N ALA A 77 -18.61 -3.46 7.70
CA ALA A 77 -18.19 -3.81 6.34
C ALA A 77 -17.68 -2.59 5.55
N ASP A 78 -18.29 -1.42 5.74
CA ASP A 78 -17.93 -0.16 5.08
C ASP A 78 -16.85 0.64 5.82
N GLY A 79 -16.39 0.18 6.99
CA GLY A 79 -15.43 0.89 7.83
C GLY A 79 -16.01 2.05 8.65
N SER A 80 -17.33 2.26 8.63
CA SER A 80 -18.00 3.19 9.56
C SER A 80 -17.85 2.79 11.03
N TYR A 81 -18.11 3.74 11.93
CA TYR A 81 -18.08 3.56 13.39
C TYR A 81 -16.74 3.04 13.97
N ASN A 82 -15.62 3.11 13.25
CA ASN A 82 -14.30 2.86 13.86
C ASN A 82 -14.03 3.91 14.95
N ASP A 83 -14.10 5.20 14.61
CA ASP A 83 -14.31 6.26 15.61
C ASP A 83 -15.81 6.33 15.95
N LEU A 84 -16.17 6.05 17.20
CA LEU A 84 -17.56 6.08 17.67
C LEU A 84 -18.16 7.50 17.72
N GLY A 85 -17.33 8.52 17.92
CA GLY A 85 -17.73 9.92 17.92
C GLY A 85 -17.81 10.53 16.52
N GLN A 86 -17.13 9.93 15.54
CA GLN A 86 -17.15 10.32 14.14
C GLN A 86 -17.42 9.12 13.22
N PRO A 87 -18.67 8.62 13.15
CA PRO A 87 -19.00 7.38 12.43
C PRO A 87 -18.60 7.31 10.96
N ARG A 88 -18.44 8.45 10.28
CA ARG A 88 -18.01 8.51 8.88
C ARG A 88 -16.50 8.41 8.69
N MET A 89 -15.69 8.59 9.74
CA MET A 89 -14.25 8.66 9.60
C MET A 89 -13.70 7.36 9.00
N GLY A 90 -12.95 7.49 7.90
CA GLY A 90 -12.32 6.37 7.22
C GLY A 90 -13.28 5.39 6.53
N MET A 91 -14.59 5.65 6.52
CA MET A 91 -15.59 4.81 5.84
C MET A 91 -15.39 4.85 4.31
N ALA A 92 -15.73 3.76 3.62
CA ALA A 92 -15.82 3.71 2.17
C ALA A 92 -16.76 4.82 1.65
N GLY A 93 -16.40 5.44 0.52
CA GLY A 93 -17.15 6.56 -0.03
C GLY A 93 -16.80 7.93 0.57
N THR A 94 -15.79 8.01 1.44
CA THR A 94 -15.31 9.29 2.00
C THR A 94 -14.07 9.83 1.28
N ARG A 95 -13.88 11.15 1.35
CA ARG A 95 -12.80 11.86 0.66
C ARG A 95 -11.42 11.38 1.09
N PHE A 96 -10.47 11.37 0.15
CA PHE A 96 -9.05 11.32 0.49
C PHE A 96 -8.66 12.56 1.29
N GLY A 97 -7.78 12.39 2.28
CA GLY A 97 -7.07 13.49 2.93
C GLY A 97 -5.93 14.04 2.07
N ARG A 98 -5.18 15.01 2.59
CA ARG A 98 -3.94 15.51 1.95
C ARG A 98 -2.79 15.59 2.94
N ASN A 99 -1.59 15.28 2.48
CA ASN A 99 -0.35 15.54 3.21
C ASN A 99 0.28 16.89 2.90
N ILE A 100 -0.29 17.63 1.97
CA ILE A 100 0.11 18.98 1.60
C ILE A 100 -1.00 20.00 1.97
N PRO A 101 -0.63 21.26 2.23
CA PRO A 101 -1.61 22.30 2.57
C PRO A 101 -2.64 22.51 1.46
N LEU A 102 -3.93 22.64 1.83
CA LEU A 102 -5.01 22.77 0.87
C LEU A 102 -4.92 24.04 0.02
N ASP A 103 -4.40 25.13 0.59
CA ASP A 103 -4.15 26.40 -0.11
C ASP A 103 -2.99 26.34 -1.12
N LYS A 104 -2.23 25.25 -1.12
CA LYS A 104 -1.17 24.97 -2.09
C LYS A 104 -1.62 24.04 -3.22
N ILE A 105 -2.88 23.60 -3.21
CA ILE A 105 -3.46 22.75 -4.25
C ILE A 105 -4.26 23.66 -5.20
N PRO A 106 -3.71 24.04 -6.37
CA PRO A 106 -4.48 24.83 -7.32
C PRO A 106 -5.65 23.99 -7.87
N PRO A 107 -6.79 24.61 -8.22
CA PRO A 107 -7.80 23.95 -9.05
C PRO A 107 -7.16 23.45 -10.34
N VAL A 108 -7.34 22.19 -10.65
CA VAL A 108 -6.65 21.55 -11.76
C VAL A 108 -7.35 21.91 -13.07
N SER A 109 -6.65 22.60 -13.98
CA SER A 109 -7.14 22.87 -15.32
C SER A 109 -6.69 21.80 -16.31
N PRO A 110 -7.38 21.62 -17.46
CA PRO A 110 -6.88 20.77 -18.55
C PRO A 110 -5.44 21.08 -18.97
N ALA A 111 -5.03 22.36 -18.91
CA ALA A 111 -3.67 22.78 -19.23
C ALA A 111 -2.64 22.25 -18.20
N ASP A 112 -3.01 22.11 -16.93
CA ASP A 112 -2.15 21.55 -15.90
C ASP A 112 -2.00 20.03 -16.06
N VAL A 113 -3.11 19.33 -16.36
CA VAL A 113 -3.12 17.86 -16.55
C VAL A 113 -2.31 17.45 -17.77
N LEU A 114 -2.54 18.15 -18.89
CA LEU A 114 -1.88 17.91 -20.18
C LEU A 114 -0.62 18.75 -20.36
N SER A 115 -0.10 19.34 -19.28
CA SER A 115 1.11 20.17 -19.29
C SER A 115 2.34 19.42 -19.83
N GLU A 116 3.27 20.18 -20.40
CA GLU A 116 4.55 19.64 -20.85
C GLU A 116 5.45 19.24 -19.67
N PRO A 117 6.18 18.12 -19.77
CA PRO A 117 6.24 17.24 -20.93
C PRO A 117 5.01 16.34 -21.05
N ASN A 118 4.64 16.03 -22.28
CA ASN A 118 3.61 15.05 -22.61
C ASN A 118 3.78 13.73 -21.79
N PRO A 119 2.73 13.21 -21.12
CA PRO A 119 2.85 12.03 -20.26
C PRO A 119 3.24 10.75 -21.02
N ARG A 120 2.85 10.60 -22.29
CA ARG A 120 3.28 9.49 -23.16
C ARG A 120 4.76 9.59 -23.52
N LYS A 121 5.28 10.81 -23.73
CA LYS A 121 6.72 11.04 -23.93
C LYS A 121 7.51 10.62 -22.70
N VAL A 122 7.06 11.00 -21.49
CA VAL A 122 7.68 10.58 -20.23
C VAL A 122 7.66 9.06 -20.07
N SER A 123 6.50 8.44 -20.35
CA SER A 123 6.32 6.98 -20.33
C SER A 123 7.36 6.26 -21.21
N ARG A 124 7.49 6.66 -22.47
CA ARG A 124 8.39 6.02 -23.45
C ARG A 124 9.87 6.32 -23.21
N GLU A 125 10.23 7.56 -22.89
CA GLU A 125 11.65 7.98 -22.85
C GLU A 125 12.33 7.73 -21.49
N LEU A 126 11.58 7.66 -20.39
CA LEU A 126 12.15 7.57 -19.04
C LEU A 126 11.70 6.34 -18.23
N LEU A 127 10.53 5.77 -18.53
CA LEU A 127 9.95 4.70 -17.70
C LEU A 127 10.09 3.32 -18.33
N THR A 128 9.95 3.19 -19.65
CA THR A 128 9.99 1.90 -20.37
C THR A 128 11.17 1.04 -19.96
N ARG A 129 10.90 -0.22 -19.58
CA ARG A 129 11.94 -1.20 -19.28
C ARG A 129 12.61 -1.71 -20.55
N ASP A 130 13.88 -1.38 -20.71
CA ASP A 130 14.73 -1.93 -21.77
C ASP A 130 15.44 -3.21 -21.32
N THR A 131 15.90 -3.23 -20.07
CA THR A 131 16.53 -4.38 -19.43
C THR A 131 15.96 -4.51 -18.03
N PHE A 132 15.62 -5.72 -17.61
CA PHE A 132 15.12 -5.96 -16.27
C PHE A 132 16.20 -5.64 -15.24
N ILE A 133 15.93 -4.65 -14.39
CA ILE A 133 16.78 -4.31 -13.24
C ILE A 133 16.15 -4.99 -12.02
N SER A 134 16.82 -6.00 -11.48
CA SER A 134 16.32 -6.79 -10.35
C SER A 134 16.58 -6.12 -9.00
N ALA A 135 15.70 -6.38 -8.04
CA ALA A 135 15.89 -6.06 -6.62
C ALA A 135 16.27 -7.32 -5.84
N ASP A 136 17.54 -7.75 -5.96
CA ASP A 136 18.00 -9.09 -5.51
C ASP A 136 17.95 -9.33 -4.00
N SER A 137 17.79 -8.28 -3.18
CA SER A 137 17.66 -8.40 -1.73
C SER A 137 16.30 -8.91 -1.26
N VAL A 138 15.32 -9.01 -2.17
CA VAL A 138 13.94 -9.43 -1.88
C VAL A 138 13.41 -10.33 -2.98
N ASN A 139 12.30 -11.02 -2.71
CA ASN A 139 11.62 -11.89 -3.68
C ASN A 139 10.35 -11.26 -4.28
N SER A 140 9.76 -11.91 -5.28
CA SER A 140 8.63 -11.40 -6.04
C SER A 140 7.31 -11.39 -5.28
N LEU A 141 7.23 -12.02 -4.10
CA LEU A 141 6.08 -11.88 -3.21
C LEU A 141 5.91 -10.42 -2.75
N VAL A 142 6.97 -9.60 -2.77
CA VAL A 142 6.90 -8.18 -2.42
C VAL A 142 5.89 -7.43 -3.28
N GLY A 143 5.89 -7.65 -4.61
CA GLY A 143 4.96 -7.00 -5.53
C GLY A 143 3.52 -7.51 -5.35
N ALA A 144 3.36 -8.82 -5.16
CA ALA A 144 2.07 -9.45 -4.88
C ALA A 144 1.44 -8.93 -3.58
N TRP A 145 2.22 -8.91 -2.50
CA TRP A 145 1.81 -8.39 -1.20
C TRP A 145 1.43 -6.91 -1.29
N LEU A 146 2.25 -6.09 -1.96
CA LEU A 146 2.00 -4.66 -2.04
C LEU A 146 0.67 -4.35 -2.71
N GLN A 147 0.39 -4.97 -3.85
CA GLN A 147 -0.89 -4.74 -4.53
C GLN A 147 -2.06 -5.30 -3.70
N PHE A 148 -1.88 -6.44 -3.04
CA PHE A 148 -2.87 -7.00 -2.13
C PHE A 148 -3.23 -6.04 -0.98
N MET A 149 -2.24 -5.34 -0.41
CA MET A 149 -2.50 -4.28 0.59
C MET A 149 -3.13 -3.03 -0.02
N VAL A 150 -2.72 -2.60 -1.23
CA VAL A 150 -3.35 -1.46 -1.91
C VAL A 150 -4.84 -1.70 -2.17
N ARG A 151 -5.24 -2.95 -2.44
CA ARG A 151 -6.65 -3.35 -2.59
C ARG A 151 -7.46 -3.27 -1.28
N ASP A 152 -6.80 -3.20 -0.13
CA ASP A 152 -7.43 -2.93 1.16
C ASP A 152 -7.62 -1.42 1.37
N TRP A 153 -6.60 -0.66 1.00
CA TRP A 153 -6.44 0.71 1.46
C TRP A 153 -7.19 1.73 0.63
N PHE A 154 -7.07 1.66 -0.70
CA PHE A 154 -7.60 2.73 -1.52
C PHE A 154 -7.91 2.37 -2.97
N SER A 155 -8.91 3.05 -3.50
CA SER A 155 -9.21 3.11 -4.93
C SER A 155 -9.99 4.38 -5.22
N HIS A 156 -9.65 5.05 -6.32
CA HIS A 156 -10.49 6.12 -6.87
C HIS A 156 -11.69 5.60 -7.68
N GLY A 157 -11.88 4.26 -7.69
CA GLY A 157 -12.91 3.53 -8.41
C GLY A 157 -12.71 3.49 -9.92
N THR A 158 -13.79 3.18 -10.66
CA THR A 158 -13.73 2.96 -12.11
C THR A 158 -13.59 4.28 -12.84
N GLY A 159 -12.57 4.40 -13.70
CA GLY A 159 -12.36 5.59 -14.51
C GLY A 159 -13.53 5.93 -15.42
N VAL A 160 -13.69 7.21 -15.71
CA VAL A 160 -14.77 7.78 -16.50
C VAL A 160 -14.35 7.82 -17.98
N SER A 161 -15.09 7.11 -18.84
CA SER A 161 -14.75 6.88 -20.25
C SER A 161 -15.51 7.75 -21.26
N ASP A 162 -16.58 8.43 -20.87
CA ASP A 162 -17.39 9.31 -21.74
C ASP A 162 -16.71 10.66 -22.02
N ARG A 163 -15.80 11.10 -21.15
CA ARG A 163 -15.04 12.36 -21.28
C ARG A 163 -13.54 12.17 -20.99
N PRO A 164 -12.82 11.31 -21.71
CA PRO A 164 -11.43 11.00 -21.40
C PRO A 164 -10.51 12.23 -21.60
N TRP A 165 -9.31 12.16 -21.03
CA TRP A 165 -8.22 13.04 -21.41
C TRP A 165 -7.68 12.63 -22.77
N THR A 166 -7.44 13.60 -23.65
CA THR A 166 -6.85 13.36 -24.97
C THR A 166 -5.37 13.70 -24.91
N VAL A 167 -4.52 12.70 -25.11
CA VAL A 167 -3.06 12.85 -25.06
C VAL A 167 -2.54 12.82 -26.49
N PRO A 168 -1.98 13.95 -27.01
CA PRO A 168 -1.40 13.96 -28.33
C PRO A 168 -0.22 12.98 -28.40
N LEU A 169 -0.02 12.37 -29.55
CA LEU A 169 1.03 11.39 -29.75
C LEU A 169 2.11 11.96 -30.67
N MET A 170 3.35 11.59 -30.39
CA MET A 170 4.50 11.84 -31.28
C MET A 170 4.26 11.14 -32.62
N ASP A 171 4.82 11.69 -33.70
CA ASP A 171 4.61 11.16 -35.06
C ASP A 171 4.95 9.66 -35.17
N ASP A 172 6.01 9.23 -34.49
CA ASP A 172 6.54 7.87 -34.49
C ASP A 172 5.86 6.92 -33.48
N ASP A 173 4.84 7.37 -32.72
CA ASP A 173 4.31 6.56 -31.62
C ASP A 173 3.57 5.30 -32.11
N PRO A 174 3.92 4.10 -31.62
CA PRO A 174 3.26 2.87 -32.07
C PRO A 174 1.83 2.72 -31.55
N TRP A 175 1.36 3.61 -30.67
CA TRP A 175 0.02 3.52 -30.09
C TRP A 175 -1.08 3.56 -31.17
N PRO A 176 -2.04 2.61 -31.15
CA PRO A 176 -2.98 2.41 -32.25
C PRO A 176 -4.02 3.52 -32.39
N GLU A 177 -4.46 4.11 -31.28
CA GLU A 177 -5.50 5.15 -31.27
C GLU A 177 -4.89 6.56 -31.25
N ARG A 178 -5.15 7.39 -32.26
CA ARG A 178 -4.57 8.75 -32.33
C ARG A 178 -5.67 9.83 -32.29
N PRO A 179 -5.72 10.70 -31.25
CA PRO A 179 -4.86 10.76 -30.06
C PRO A 179 -5.13 9.61 -29.07
N MET A 180 -4.18 9.35 -28.16
CA MET A 180 -4.38 8.38 -27.08
C MET A 180 -5.40 8.91 -26.07
N GLN A 181 -6.28 8.04 -25.59
CA GLN A 181 -7.26 8.38 -24.57
C GLN A 181 -6.89 7.82 -23.20
N ILE A 182 -7.01 8.64 -22.16
CA ILE A 182 -6.85 8.21 -20.76
C ILE A 182 -8.12 8.56 -20.00
N MET A 183 -8.78 7.55 -19.41
CA MET A 183 -9.98 7.75 -18.59
C MET A 183 -9.72 8.69 -17.41
N ARG A 184 -10.67 9.60 -17.15
CA ARG A 184 -10.59 10.52 -16.01
C ARG A 184 -10.86 9.82 -14.70
N THR A 185 -10.38 10.41 -13.61
CA THR A 185 -10.78 9.98 -12.27
C THR A 185 -12.26 10.33 -12.06
N MET A 186 -13.00 9.52 -11.30
CA MET A 186 -14.35 9.89 -10.90
C MET A 186 -14.35 11.23 -10.15
N ASP A 187 -15.32 12.08 -10.46
CA ASP A 187 -15.55 13.30 -9.69
C ASP A 187 -16.07 12.96 -8.31
N ASP A 188 -15.70 13.77 -7.33
CA ASP A 188 -16.25 13.66 -5.99
C ASP A 188 -17.75 14.02 -6.02
N PRO A 189 -18.66 13.05 -5.79
CA PRO A 189 -20.10 13.29 -5.85
C PRO A 189 -20.57 14.21 -4.72
N THR A 190 -19.74 14.42 -3.70
CA THR A 190 -20.05 15.29 -2.57
C THR A 190 -19.57 16.73 -2.76
N ARG A 191 -18.89 17.04 -3.88
CA ARG A 191 -18.40 18.40 -4.12
C ARG A 191 -19.57 19.38 -4.22
N ASP A 192 -19.51 20.44 -3.42
CA ASP A 192 -20.52 21.52 -3.49
C ASP A 192 -20.37 22.28 -4.83
N PRO A 193 -21.40 22.31 -5.69
CA PRO A 193 -21.35 23.06 -6.96
C PRO A 193 -21.26 24.58 -6.77
N HIS A 194 -21.53 25.07 -5.55
CA HIS A 194 -21.42 26.48 -5.18
C HIS A 194 -20.16 26.80 -4.38
N ALA A 195 -19.21 25.87 -4.29
CA ALA A 195 -17.93 26.11 -3.62
C ALA A 195 -17.21 27.34 -4.24
N PRO A 196 -16.56 28.19 -3.41
CA PRO A 196 -15.84 29.36 -3.91
C PRO A 196 -14.80 29.00 -4.98
N ALA A 197 -14.60 29.90 -5.95
CA ALA A 197 -13.51 29.76 -6.92
C ALA A 197 -12.17 29.63 -6.19
N GLY A 198 -11.30 28.72 -6.67
CA GLY A 198 -10.04 28.41 -6.00
C GLY A 198 -10.13 27.28 -4.97
N THR A 199 -11.34 26.76 -4.67
CA THR A 199 -11.47 25.58 -3.81
C THR A 199 -10.82 24.37 -4.47
N PRO A 200 -9.87 23.67 -3.79
CA PRO A 200 -9.22 22.49 -4.33
C PRO A 200 -10.18 21.39 -4.72
N ASP A 201 -9.83 20.65 -5.77
CA ASP A 201 -10.55 19.44 -6.15
C ASP A 201 -10.31 18.32 -5.12
N THR A 202 -11.36 17.60 -4.79
CA THR A 202 -11.34 16.42 -3.92
C THR A 202 -11.72 15.18 -4.72
N ARG A 203 -11.33 14.00 -4.21
CA ARG A 203 -11.77 12.70 -4.71
C ARG A 203 -12.16 11.81 -3.53
N VAL A 204 -12.99 10.82 -3.84
CA VAL A 204 -13.48 9.83 -2.88
C VAL A 204 -12.70 8.54 -3.01
N ASN A 205 -12.39 7.93 -1.86
CA ASN A 205 -11.93 6.56 -1.80
C ASN A 205 -13.16 5.64 -1.80
N VAL A 206 -13.25 4.73 -2.77
CA VAL A 206 -14.37 3.77 -2.84
C VAL A 206 -14.18 2.57 -1.89
N PHE A 207 -12.98 2.39 -1.34
CA PHE A 207 -12.70 1.44 -0.27
C PHE A 207 -12.67 2.15 1.09
N SER A 208 -12.73 1.38 2.18
CA SER A 208 -12.46 1.93 3.49
C SER A 208 -10.99 2.39 3.56
N HIS A 209 -10.72 3.45 4.33
CA HIS A 209 -9.34 3.92 4.55
C HIS A 209 -8.62 3.10 5.63
N TRP A 210 -9.36 2.25 6.34
CA TRP A 210 -8.85 1.46 7.45
C TRP A 210 -7.99 0.30 6.95
N TRP A 211 -7.24 -0.30 7.86
CA TRP A 211 -6.53 -1.54 7.59
C TRP A 211 -7.38 -2.69 8.11
N ASP A 212 -8.48 -2.97 7.42
CA ASP A 212 -9.56 -3.86 7.89
C ASP A 212 -9.74 -5.12 7.03
N ALA A 213 -8.77 -5.35 6.13
CA ALA A 213 -8.70 -6.48 5.22
C ALA A 213 -9.88 -6.55 4.22
N SER A 214 -10.42 -5.40 3.83
CA SER A 214 -11.54 -5.26 2.88
C SER A 214 -11.29 -5.93 1.52
N GLN A 215 -10.04 -6.15 1.12
CA GLN A 215 -9.70 -6.93 -0.09
C GLN A 215 -10.05 -8.43 0.01
N ILE A 216 -10.35 -8.92 1.22
CA ILE A 216 -10.87 -10.27 1.49
C ILE A 216 -12.36 -10.20 1.84
N TYR A 217 -12.75 -9.22 2.67
CA TYR A 217 -14.08 -9.16 3.29
C TYR A 217 -15.08 -8.26 2.57
N GLY A 218 -14.67 -7.50 1.55
CA GLY A 218 -15.49 -6.49 0.88
C GLY A 218 -15.54 -5.15 1.63
N SER A 219 -16.11 -4.14 0.99
CA SER A 219 -16.35 -2.80 1.56
C SER A 219 -17.85 -2.51 1.78
N THR A 220 -18.71 -3.53 1.63
CA THR A 220 -20.16 -3.42 1.83
C THR A 220 -20.70 -4.67 2.54
N GLU A 221 -21.85 -4.56 3.25
CA GLU A 221 -22.45 -5.71 3.93
C GLU A 221 -22.81 -6.84 2.94
N ASP A 222 -23.19 -6.51 1.70
CA ASP A 222 -23.56 -7.49 0.67
C ASP A 222 -22.35 -8.25 0.13
N GLU A 223 -21.22 -7.56 -0.12
CA GLU A 223 -19.96 -8.21 -0.47
C GLU A 223 -19.47 -9.09 0.67
N GLN A 224 -19.51 -8.61 1.91
CA GLN A 224 -19.10 -9.39 3.07
C GLN A 224 -19.94 -10.65 3.25
N ARG A 225 -21.26 -10.54 3.13
CA ARG A 225 -22.18 -11.68 3.22
C ARG A 225 -21.92 -12.69 2.09
N ALA A 226 -21.61 -12.21 0.89
CA ALA A 226 -21.32 -13.06 -0.26
C ALA A 226 -20.08 -13.94 -0.08
N MET A 227 -19.10 -13.48 0.70
CA MET A 227 -17.87 -14.24 0.96
C MET A 227 -18.03 -15.26 2.09
N ARG A 228 -19.06 -15.14 2.94
CA ARG A 228 -19.27 -15.96 4.14
C ARG A 228 -20.08 -17.21 3.85
N THR A 229 -19.62 -18.34 4.40
CA THR A 229 -20.34 -19.62 4.36
C THR A 229 -21.58 -19.65 5.26
N GLY A 230 -21.64 -18.76 6.26
CA GLY A 230 -22.64 -18.80 7.34
C GLY A 230 -22.43 -19.98 8.30
N GLN A 231 -21.27 -20.64 8.25
CA GLN A 231 -20.92 -21.76 9.12
C GLN A 231 -19.54 -21.54 9.77
N LEU A 232 -19.51 -21.61 11.10
CA LEU A 232 -18.27 -21.53 11.91
C LEU A 232 -17.42 -20.28 11.62
N GLY A 233 -18.03 -19.18 11.20
CA GLY A 233 -17.37 -17.92 10.88
C GLY A 233 -16.55 -17.93 9.59
N LYS A 234 -16.62 -19.01 8.80
CA LYS A 234 -15.70 -19.24 7.68
C LYS A 234 -16.10 -18.51 6.40
N LEU A 235 -15.08 -18.22 5.61
CA LEU A 235 -15.18 -17.75 4.24
C LEU A 235 -15.24 -18.92 3.26
N HIS A 236 -15.91 -18.71 2.13
CA HIS A 236 -15.98 -19.69 1.06
C HIS A 236 -14.61 -19.96 0.43
N LEU A 237 -14.34 -21.24 0.18
CA LEU A 237 -13.36 -21.70 -0.78
C LEU A 237 -14.14 -22.49 -1.84
N TRP A 238 -14.25 -21.94 -3.04
CA TRP A 238 -14.95 -22.53 -4.18
C TRP A 238 -14.07 -23.56 -4.91
N ASP A 239 -14.69 -24.25 -5.88
CA ASP A 239 -14.07 -25.27 -6.71
C ASP A 239 -13.38 -26.38 -5.87
N ASP A 240 -14.16 -27.05 -5.01
CA ASP A 240 -13.67 -28.07 -4.07
C ASP A 240 -12.51 -27.57 -3.21
N GLU A 241 -12.72 -26.40 -2.60
CA GLU A 241 -11.75 -25.69 -1.76
C GLU A 241 -10.45 -25.28 -2.47
N ARG A 242 -10.41 -25.21 -3.80
CA ARG A 242 -9.20 -24.82 -4.55
C ARG A 242 -9.02 -23.31 -4.64
N MET A 243 -10.10 -22.54 -4.78
CA MET A 243 -10.03 -21.11 -5.07
C MET A 243 -10.82 -20.26 -4.06
N PRO A 244 -10.30 -19.09 -3.64
CA PRO A 244 -11.03 -18.16 -2.77
C PRO A 244 -11.96 -17.23 -3.59
N PHE A 245 -12.31 -17.59 -4.83
CA PHE A 245 -13.05 -16.72 -5.75
C PHE A 245 -14.41 -17.32 -6.08
N PRO A 246 -15.48 -16.51 -6.10
CA PRO A 246 -16.79 -16.98 -6.52
C PRO A 246 -16.76 -17.57 -7.93
N SER A 247 -17.47 -18.68 -8.12
CA SER A 247 -17.73 -19.24 -9.45
C SER A 247 -18.76 -18.44 -10.26
N ASP A 248 -19.44 -17.47 -9.62
CA ASP A 248 -20.37 -16.55 -10.25
C ASP A 248 -19.65 -15.61 -11.24
N PRO A 249 -19.97 -15.68 -12.56
CA PRO A 249 -19.35 -14.82 -13.56
C PRO A 249 -19.58 -13.32 -13.33
N ALA A 250 -20.61 -12.93 -12.58
CA ALA A 250 -20.86 -11.53 -12.23
C ALA A 250 -19.89 -11.00 -11.15
N ARG A 251 -19.23 -11.91 -10.42
CA ARG A 251 -18.25 -11.61 -9.35
C ARG A 251 -16.86 -12.12 -9.69
N ASP A 252 -16.61 -12.40 -10.97
CA ASP A 252 -15.32 -12.87 -11.47
C ASP A 252 -14.24 -11.79 -11.22
N PRO A 253 -13.30 -12.02 -10.29
CA PRO A 253 -12.30 -11.03 -9.93
C PRO A 253 -11.32 -10.75 -11.08
N SER A 254 -11.20 -11.68 -12.03
CA SER A 254 -10.33 -11.54 -13.19
C SER A 254 -10.79 -10.46 -14.18
N ARG A 255 -12.05 -10.03 -14.06
CA ARG A 255 -12.62 -8.91 -14.82
C ARG A 255 -12.31 -7.55 -14.21
N VAL A 256 -11.78 -7.51 -12.98
CA VAL A 256 -11.35 -6.26 -12.35
C VAL A 256 -9.97 -5.89 -12.89
N PRO A 257 -9.78 -4.69 -13.49
CA PRO A 257 -8.49 -4.26 -14.01
C PRO A 257 -7.37 -4.39 -12.97
N GLY A 258 -6.25 -4.99 -13.39
CA GLY A 258 -5.09 -5.23 -12.53
C GLY A 258 -5.15 -6.51 -11.70
N PHE A 259 -6.15 -7.39 -11.89
CA PHE A 259 -6.10 -8.74 -11.34
C PHE A 259 -4.99 -9.56 -12.01
N TRP A 260 -4.23 -10.33 -11.23
CA TRP A 260 -3.17 -11.21 -11.71
C TRP A 260 -2.84 -12.27 -10.67
N LEU A 261 -1.97 -13.22 -11.05
CA LEU A 261 -1.67 -14.41 -10.27
C LEU A 261 -1.14 -14.10 -8.87
N GLY A 262 -0.27 -13.10 -8.72
CA GLY A 262 0.26 -12.70 -7.41
C GLY A 262 -0.84 -12.26 -6.44
N LEU A 263 -1.81 -11.47 -6.90
CA LEU A 263 -2.97 -11.08 -6.09
C LEU A 263 -3.80 -12.31 -5.70
N ALA A 264 -3.98 -13.22 -6.66
CA ALA A 264 -4.75 -14.43 -6.46
C ALA A 264 -4.15 -15.35 -5.37
N LEU A 265 -2.82 -15.46 -5.36
CA LEU A 265 -2.07 -16.21 -4.34
C LEU A 265 -2.26 -15.62 -2.94
N MET A 266 -2.17 -14.29 -2.80
CA MET A 266 -2.32 -13.62 -1.50
C MET A 266 -3.75 -13.74 -0.97
N GLN A 267 -4.76 -13.55 -1.83
CA GLN A 267 -6.16 -13.76 -1.45
C GLN A 267 -6.41 -15.21 -1.03
N SER A 268 -5.86 -16.20 -1.76
CA SER A 268 -6.01 -17.61 -1.40
C SER A 268 -5.39 -17.92 -0.04
N LEU A 269 -4.17 -17.45 0.21
CA LEU A 269 -3.45 -17.67 1.45
C LEU A 269 -4.18 -17.09 2.66
N PHE A 270 -4.66 -15.84 2.57
CA PHE A 270 -5.27 -15.16 3.71
C PHE A 270 -6.76 -15.46 3.92
N THR A 271 -7.46 -15.97 2.90
CA THR A 271 -8.78 -16.60 3.09
C THR A 271 -8.64 -17.91 3.86
N ARG A 272 -7.64 -18.75 3.52
CA ARG A 272 -7.33 -19.96 4.29
C ARG A 272 -6.87 -19.64 5.70
N GLU A 273 -6.11 -18.56 5.88
CA GLU A 273 -5.69 -18.10 7.19
C GLU A 273 -6.86 -17.69 8.07
N HIS A 274 -7.84 -16.94 7.53
CA HIS A 274 -9.08 -16.63 8.23
C HIS A 274 -9.81 -17.89 8.70
N ASN A 275 -9.94 -18.89 7.82
CA ASN A 275 -10.63 -20.13 8.14
C ASN A 275 -9.89 -20.93 9.23
N ALA A 276 -8.55 -20.96 9.20
CA ALA A 276 -7.74 -21.58 10.25
C ALA A 276 -7.84 -20.84 11.59
N ILE A 277 -7.94 -19.51 11.59
CA ILE A 277 -8.23 -18.71 12.78
C ILE A 277 -9.60 -19.10 13.35
N CYS A 278 -10.63 -19.20 12.51
CA CYS A 278 -11.97 -19.58 12.95
C CYS A 278 -12.00 -20.98 13.58
N ASP A 279 -11.30 -21.95 12.99
CA ASP A 279 -11.16 -23.29 13.56
C ASP A 279 -10.45 -23.26 14.93
N HIS A 280 -9.39 -22.46 15.05
CA HIS A 280 -8.67 -22.28 16.31
C HIS A 280 -9.55 -21.65 17.40
N LEU A 281 -10.31 -20.61 17.05
CA LEU A 281 -11.24 -19.96 17.96
C LEU A 281 -12.37 -20.89 18.38
N HIS A 282 -12.96 -21.64 17.45
CA HIS A 282 -14.04 -22.58 17.76
C HIS A 282 -13.55 -23.70 18.70
N ALA A 283 -12.32 -24.19 18.51
CA ALA A 283 -11.72 -25.16 19.42
C ALA A 283 -11.50 -24.59 20.83
N ALA A 284 -11.09 -23.31 20.94
CA ALA A 284 -10.88 -22.64 22.21
C ALA A 284 -12.19 -22.19 22.89
N TYR A 285 -13.20 -21.86 22.10
CA TYR A 285 -14.48 -21.31 22.52
C TYR A 285 -15.65 -22.01 21.80
N PRO A 286 -15.98 -23.27 22.15
CA PRO A 286 -16.96 -24.07 21.40
C PRO A 286 -18.40 -23.53 21.40
N SER A 287 -18.71 -22.60 22.31
CA SER A 287 -20.04 -21.97 22.40
C SER A 287 -20.22 -20.77 21.48
N TRP A 288 -19.18 -20.32 20.77
CA TRP A 288 -19.27 -19.19 19.84
C TRP A 288 -19.98 -19.60 18.56
N ASP A 289 -20.91 -18.74 18.11
CA ASP A 289 -21.66 -18.93 16.89
C ASP A 289 -20.90 -18.45 15.65
N ASP A 290 -21.52 -18.57 14.48
CA ASP A 290 -20.93 -18.14 13.20
C ASP A 290 -20.53 -16.66 13.19
N GLU A 291 -21.39 -15.79 13.71
CA GLU A 291 -21.16 -14.34 13.70
C GLU A 291 -19.99 -13.99 14.63
N GLU A 292 -19.97 -14.57 15.83
CA GLU A 292 -18.90 -14.36 16.80
C GLU A 292 -17.54 -14.80 16.25
N LEU A 293 -17.49 -16.00 15.65
CA LEU A 293 -16.27 -16.54 15.04
C LEU A 293 -15.80 -15.69 13.86
N PHE A 294 -16.72 -15.26 12.99
CA PHE A 294 -16.40 -14.44 11.83
C PHE A 294 -15.77 -13.10 12.24
N GLU A 295 -16.41 -12.40 13.17
CA GLU A 295 -16.00 -11.04 13.57
C GLU A 295 -14.65 -11.06 14.30
N ARG A 296 -14.42 -12.03 15.18
CA ARG A 296 -13.11 -12.25 15.81
C ARG A 296 -12.06 -12.69 14.79
N GLY A 297 -12.41 -13.60 13.89
CA GLY A 297 -11.54 -14.05 12.79
C GLY A 297 -11.06 -12.90 11.92
N ARG A 298 -11.98 -12.00 11.52
CA ARG A 298 -11.68 -10.79 10.74
C ARG A 298 -10.73 -9.86 11.47
N LEU A 299 -10.99 -9.56 12.75
CA LEU A 299 -10.12 -8.71 13.57
C LEU A 299 -8.69 -9.25 13.64
N ILE A 300 -8.55 -10.55 13.93
CA ILE A 300 -7.26 -11.24 14.06
C ILE A 300 -6.51 -11.26 12.73
N ASN A 301 -7.19 -11.60 11.63
CA ASN A 301 -6.56 -11.68 10.31
C ASN A 301 -6.09 -10.29 9.83
N ALA A 302 -6.92 -9.25 10.01
CA ALA A 302 -6.53 -7.87 9.68
C ALA A 302 -5.32 -7.41 10.50
N ALA A 303 -5.27 -7.74 11.80
CA ALA A 303 -4.12 -7.43 12.65
C ALA A 303 -2.85 -8.22 12.27
N LEU A 304 -2.99 -9.48 11.87
CA LEU A 304 -1.87 -10.28 11.39
C LEU A 304 -1.31 -9.71 10.08
N LEU A 305 -2.16 -9.30 9.14
CA LEU A 305 -1.74 -8.59 7.92
C LEU A 305 -1.00 -7.29 8.26
N ALA A 306 -1.53 -6.50 9.19
CA ALA A 306 -0.90 -5.25 9.64
C ALA A 306 0.46 -5.50 10.30
N LYS A 307 0.58 -6.55 11.11
CA LYS A 307 1.84 -7.00 11.73
C LYS A 307 2.86 -7.37 10.66
N ILE A 308 2.52 -8.32 9.79
CA ILE A 308 3.40 -8.83 8.73
C ILE A 308 3.90 -7.67 7.88
N HIS A 309 3.02 -6.76 7.45
CA HIS A 309 3.45 -5.64 6.64
C HIS A 309 4.40 -4.71 7.41
N THR A 310 4.12 -4.41 8.68
CA THR A 310 4.90 -3.49 9.50
C THR A 310 6.28 -4.05 9.88
N VAL A 311 6.38 -5.32 10.27
CA VAL A 311 7.59 -5.89 10.88
C VAL A 311 8.34 -6.87 9.97
N GLU A 312 7.76 -7.26 8.84
CA GLU A 312 8.39 -8.14 7.84
C GLU A 312 8.48 -7.49 6.46
N TRP A 313 7.36 -7.13 5.82
CA TRP A 313 7.38 -6.60 4.44
C TRP A 313 8.12 -5.27 4.34
N THR A 314 7.76 -4.26 5.17
CA THR A 314 8.41 -2.96 5.12
C THR A 314 9.91 -3.07 5.45
N PRO A 315 10.34 -3.79 6.51
CA PRO A 315 11.76 -4.02 6.78
C PRO A 315 12.52 -4.77 5.67
N ALA A 316 11.85 -5.59 4.87
CA ALA A 316 12.49 -6.25 3.72
C ALA A 316 12.79 -5.26 2.58
N VAL A 317 11.83 -4.38 2.26
CA VAL A 317 11.99 -3.39 1.17
C VAL A 317 12.76 -2.13 1.57
N ILE A 318 12.89 -1.84 2.86
CA ILE A 318 13.73 -0.78 3.42
C ILE A 318 14.59 -1.30 4.57
N SER A 319 15.58 -2.11 4.21
CA SER A 319 16.44 -2.90 5.11
C SER A 319 17.52 -2.12 5.87
N HIS A 320 17.46 -0.78 5.85
CA HIS A 320 18.38 0.05 6.62
C HIS A 320 18.20 -0.21 8.14
N PRO A 321 19.28 -0.40 8.94
CA PRO A 321 19.14 -0.75 10.36
C PRO A 321 18.25 0.20 11.17
N THR A 322 18.32 1.51 10.87
CA THR A 322 17.47 2.53 11.51
C THR A 322 16.00 2.34 11.18
N THR A 323 15.62 2.06 9.94
CA THR A 323 14.21 1.88 9.57
C THR A 323 13.67 0.55 10.06
N VAL A 324 14.44 -0.53 9.97
CA VAL A 324 14.09 -1.83 10.54
C VAL A 324 13.80 -1.67 12.04
N THR A 325 14.70 -1.02 12.78
CA THR A 325 14.51 -0.77 14.22
C THR A 325 13.31 0.14 14.49
N ALA A 326 13.10 1.20 13.70
CA ALA A 326 11.96 2.11 13.85
C ALA A 326 10.61 1.43 13.60
N LEU A 327 10.54 0.53 12.63
CA LEU A 327 9.33 -0.23 12.29
C LEU A 327 9.01 -1.29 13.36
N HIS A 328 10.02 -2.00 13.85
CA HIS A 328 9.85 -2.89 15.00
C HIS A 328 9.43 -2.12 16.26
N THR A 329 9.96 -0.90 16.44
CA THR A 329 9.55 0.00 17.53
C THR A 329 8.09 0.45 17.37
N ASN A 330 7.57 0.63 16.15
CA ASN A 330 6.15 0.93 15.97
C ASN A 330 5.25 -0.19 16.50
N TRP A 331 5.65 -1.46 16.39
CA TRP A 331 4.84 -2.59 16.83
C TRP A 331 5.08 -2.97 18.30
N TRP A 332 6.33 -3.13 18.71
CA TRP A 332 6.68 -3.61 20.07
C TRP A 332 7.32 -2.56 20.97
N GLY A 333 7.57 -1.35 20.46
CA GLY A 333 8.30 -0.31 21.17
C GLY A 333 9.79 -0.64 21.33
N LEU A 334 10.52 0.25 22.00
CA LEU A 334 11.93 0.03 22.32
C LEU A 334 12.15 -1.12 23.31
N ALA A 335 11.11 -1.54 24.05
CA ALA A 335 11.15 -2.74 24.87
C ALA A 335 11.37 -4.02 24.02
N GLY A 336 10.86 -4.00 22.79
CA GLY A 336 11.05 -5.07 21.82
C GLY A 336 10.16 -6.28 22.05
N GLU A 337 10.13 -7.14 21.02
CA GLU A 337 9.25 -8.31 20.93
C GLU A 337 9.40 -9.28 22.12
N ARG A 338 10.63 -9.57 22.57
CA ARG A 338 10.84 -10.51 23.68
C ARG A 338 10.20 -10.05 24.98
N VAL A 339 10.29 -8.75 25.28
CA VAL A 339 9.67 -8.18 26.48
C VAL A 339 8.15 -8.18 26.32
N HIS A 340 7.66 -7.82 25.13
CA HIS A 340 6.24 -7.86 24.80
C HIS A 340 5.66 -9.28 24.96
N ASN A 341 6.31 -10.30 24.42
CA ASN A 341 5.82 -11.68 24.47
C ASN A 341 5.82 -12.26 25.90
N LEU A 342 6.71 -11.78 26.79
CA LEU A 342 6.80 -12.26 28.17
C LEU A 342 5.90 -11.49 29.15
N PHE A 343 5.74 -10.19 28.95
CA PHE A 343 5.12 -9.30 29.94
C PHE A 343 3.98 -8.44 29.37
N GLY A 344 3.69 -8.57 28.07
CA GLY A 344 2.76 -7.70 27.36
C GLY A 344 3.24 -6.25 27.30
N ARG A 345 2.27 -5.33 27.24
CA ARG A 345 2.51 -3.88 27.24
C ARG A 345 2.95 -3.42 28.65
N ILE A 346 4.17 -2.90 28.76
CA ILE A 346 4.77 -2.47 30.06
C ILE A 346 4.64 -0.96 30.34
N SER A 347 4.21 -0.16 29.37
CA SER A 347 4.06 1.29 29.49
C SER A 347 2.92 1.81 28.63
N LYS A 348 2.29 2.92 29.04
CA LYS A 348 1.36 3.66 28.18
C LYS A 348 2.05 4.31 26.97
N SER A 349 3.35 4.57 27.05
CA SER A 349 4.12 5.23 25.98
C SER A 349 4.26 4.34 24.75
N GLU A 350 3.82 4.84 23.58
CA GLU A 350 4.04 4.17 22.29
C GLU A 350 5.52 3.97 21.96
N VAL A 351 6.40 4.84 22.47
CA VAL A 351 7.86 4.71 22.24
C VAL A 351 8.42 3.51 23.00
N ILE A 352 7.90 3.23 24.19
CA ILE A 352 8.40 2.14 25.05
C ILE A 352 7.78 0.80 24.66
N SER A 353 6.46 0.76 24.41
CA SER A 353 5.73 -0.50 24.23
C SER A 353 5.04 -0.68 22.88
N GLY A 354 5.23 0.24 21.93
CA GLY A 354 4.64 0.18 20.60
C GLY A 354 3.26 0.81 20.52
N ILE A 355 2.72 0.90 19.31
CA ILE A 355 1.38 1.43 19.02
C ILE A 355 0.28 0.44 19.43
N PRO A 356 0.39 -0.88 19.12
CA PRO A 356 -0.55 -1.90 19.59
C PRO A 356 -0.90 -1.80 21.08
N GLY A 357 -2.21 -1.71 21.38
CA GLY A 357 -2.72 -1.58 22.75
C GLY A 357 -2.48 -0.20 23.41
N GLY A 358 -2.05 0.80 22.64
CA GLY A 358 -1.85 2.18 23.08
C GLY A 358 -3.11 3.05 23.00
N GLU A 359 -2.95 4.36 23.15
CA GLU A 359 -4.03 5.34 22.98
C GLU A 359 -4.29 5.61 21.49
N THR A 360 -5.57 5.73 21.11
CA THR A 360 -5.95 6.17 19.76
C THR A 360 -5.68 7.66 19.61
N ASP A 361 -4.97 8.07 18.56
CA ASP A 361 -4.68 9.50 18.30
C ASP A 361 -4.68 9.82 16.81
N HIS A 362 -5.59 10.72 16.42
CA HIS A 362 -5.71 11.24 15.05
C HIS A 362 -4.87 12.50 14.82
N TYR A 363 -4.13 12.99 15.82
CA TYR A 363 -3.24 14.16 15.72
C TYR A 363 -3.95 15.47 15.33
N GLY A 364 -5.22 15.60 15.70
CA GLY A 364 -6.05 16.79 15.46
C GLY A 364 -6.67 16.88 14.05
N VAL A 365 -6.56 15.82 13.25
CA VAL A 365 -7.13 15.73 11.89
C VAL A 365 -7.84 14.39 11.76
N PRO A 366 -9.09 14.30 11.30
CA PRO A 366 -9.75 13.01 11.04
C PRO A 366 -8.88 12.07 10.19
N TYR A 367 -8.99 10.77 10.45
CA TYR A 367 -8.24 9.78 9.70
C TYR A 367 -8.82 9.58 8.30
N ALA A 368 -7.93 9.65 7.32
CA ALA A 368 -8.11 9.24 5.94
C ALA A 368 -6.73 8.93 5.37
N LEU A 369 -6.66 8.05 4.38
CA LEU A 369 -5.52 7.98 3.49
C LEU A 369 -5.54 9.17 2.53
N THR A 370 -4.39 9.48 1.95
CA THR A 370 -4.17 10.72 1.22
C THR A 370 -3.83 10.50 -0.24
N GLU A 371 -4.04 11.53 -1.06
CA GLU A 371 -3.67 11.49 -2.47
C GLU A 371 -2.15 11.30 -2.66
N GLU A 372 -1.35 11.91 -1.78
CA GLU A 372 0.10 11.75 -1.79
C GLU A 372 0.50 10.33 -1.40
N PHE A 373 -0.22 9.70 -0.45
CA PHE A 373 -0.03 8.29 -0.11
C PHE A 373 -0.31 7.38 -1.32
N ALA A 374 -1.41 7.61 -2.05
CA ALA A 374 -1.70 6.87 -3.27
C ALA A 374 -0.61 7.06 -4.34
N ALA A 375 -0.08 8.29 -4.50
CA ALA A 375 0.96 8.60 -5.48
C ALA A 375 2.30 7.90 -5.20
N VAL A 376 2.75 7.87 -3.94
CA VAL A 376 4.05 7.25 -3.58
C VAL A 376 4.02 5.72 -3.61
N TYR A 377 2.84 5.10 -3.62
CA TYR A 377 2.66 3.64 -3.74
C TYR A 377 2.56 3.13 -5.18
N ARG A 378 2.75 4.00 -6.20
CA ARG A 378 2.83 3.62 -7.62
C ARG A 378 4.14 2.90 -7.95
N MET A 379 4.30 1.68 -7.45
CA MET A 379 5.52 0.88 -7.55
C MET A 379 5.41 -0.26 -8.58
N HIS A 380 4.79 0.02 -9.73
CA HIS A 380 4.63 -0.93 -10.84
C HIS A 380 5.93 -1.59 -11.35
N PRO A 381 7.13 -0.95 -11.27
CA PRO A 381 8.38 -1.64 -11.59
C PRO A 381 8.66 -2.92 -10.81
N LEU A 382 8.02 -3.16 -9.66
CA LEU A 382 8.16 -4.42 -8.91
C LEU A 382 7.75 -5.65 -9.73
N ILE A 383 6.88 -5.47 -10.73
CA ILE A 383 6.37 -6.56 -11.56
C ILE A 383 7.42 -6.96 -12.61
N ARG A 384 7.60 -8.27 -12.82
CA ARG A 384 8.45 -8.85 -13.86
C ARG A 384 7.68 -9.00 -15.17
N ASP A 385 8.35 -8.86 -16.31
CA ASP A 385 7.74 -9.17 -17.62
C ASP A 385 7.66 -10.68 -17.86
N ASP A 386 8.68 -11.43 -17.43
CA ASP A 386 8.80 -12.87 -17.67
C ASP A 386 8.91 -13.66 -16.36
N TRP A 387 8.26 -14.82 -16.37
CA TRP A 387 8.10 -15.73 -15.24
C TRP A 387 8.47 -17.15 -15.64
N GLU A 388 9.31 -17.76 -14.82
CA GLU A 388 9.60 -19.18 -14.86
C GLU A 388 8.92 -19.83 -13.65
N LEU A 389 7.78 -20.47 -13.90
CA LEU A 389 7.03 -21.18 -12.87
C LEU A 389 7.66 -22.57 -12.69
N ARG A 390 8.13 -22.87 -11.48
CA ARG A 390 8.96 -24.02 -11.15
C ARG A 390 8.34 -24.86 -10.03
N ALA A 391 8.63 -26.16 -10.06
CA ALA A 391 8.25 -27.08 -9.02
C ALA A 391 9.11 -26.87 -7.76
N ALA A 392 8.48 -26.87 -6.58
CA ALA A 392 9.13 -26.60 -5.31
C ALA A 392 10.07 -27.73 -4.85
N ASN A 393 9.86 -28.96 -5.34
CA ASN A 393 10.59 -30.16 -4.92
C ASN A 393 11.98 -30.29 -5.58
N ASP A 394 12.12 -29.92 -6.84
CA ASP A 394 13.32 -30.16 -7.65
C ASP A 394 13.70 -28.99 -8.56
N ASN A 395 12.99 -27.86 -8.45
CA ASN A 395 13.21 -26.65 -9.23
C ASN A 395 13.00 -26.83 -10.75
N THR A 396 12.34 -27.90 -11.19
CA THR A 396 12.05 -28.10 -12.62
C THR A 396 11.06 -27.06 -13.13
N THR A 397 11.30 -26.53 -14.34
CA THR A 397 10.41 -25.58 -14.99
C THR A 397 9.10 -26.27 -15.39
N LEU A 398 8.00 -25.86 -14.77
CA LEU A 398 6.65 -26.30 -15.09
C LEU A 398 6.08 -25.51 -16.27
N ARG A 399 6.32 -24.20 -16.29
CA ARG A 399 5.82 -23.29 -17.33
C ARG A 399 6.65 -22.01 -17.41
N ASN A 400 7.05 -21.64 -18.63
CA ASN A 400 7.46 -20.28 -18.93
C ASN A 400 6.22 -19.45 -19.29
N ALA A 401 6.13 -18.24 -18.75
CA ALA A 401 4.98 -17.37 -18.91
C ALA A 401 5.45 -15.91 -18.99
N SER A 402 4.85 -15.14 -19.89
CA SER A 402 4.89 -13.68 -19.80
C SER A 402 3.93 -13.20 -18.71
N PHE A 403 4.03 -11.95 -18.29
CA PHE A 403 3.06 -11.37 -17.37
C PHE A 403 1.64 -11.40 -17.92
N ARG A 404 1.48 -11.31 -19.25
CA ARG A 404 0.17 -11.46 -19.92
C ARG A 404 -0.45 -12.83 -19.65
N ASP A 405 0.35 -13.87 -19.61
CA ASP A 405 -0.09 -15.26 -19.38
C ASP A 405 -0.48 -15.54 -17.92
N ILE A 406 -0.23 -14.60 -17.01
CA ILE A 406 -0.54 -14.71 -15.58
C ILE A 406 -1.37 -13.53 -15.06
N ALA A 407 -1.97 -12.73 -15.96
CA ALA A 407 -2.82 -11.60 -15.64
C ALA A 407 -4.27 -11.84 -16.09
N GLY A 408 -5.22 -11.12 -15.49
CA GLY A 408 -6.63 -11.22 -15.83
C GLY A 408 -7.15 -12.66 -15.76
N PRO A 409 -8.00 -13.10 -16.71
CA PRO A 409 -8.55 -14.46 -16.73
C PRO A 409 -7.50 -15.58 -16.83
N GLU A 410 -6.35 -15.33 -17.46
CA GLU A 410 -5.28 -16.33 -17.59
C GLU A 410 -4.67 -16.69 -16.23
N ALA A 411 -4.66 -15.75 -15.28
CA ALA A 411 -4.22 -15.99 -13.91
C ALA A 411 -4.99 -17.13 -13.24
N LEU A 412 -6.31 -17.18 -13.41
CA LEU A 412 -7.15 -18.23 -12.82
C LEU A 412 -6.89 -19.59 -13.47
N LYS A 413 -6.61 -19.63 -14.77
CA LYS A 413 -6.23 -20.87 -15.48
C LYS A 413 -4.89 -21.41 -14.97
N VAL A 414 -3.93 -20.53 -14.73
CA VAL A 414 -2.63 -20.93 -14.15
C VAL A 414 -2.82 -21.44 -12.72
N LEU A 415 -3.59 -20.71 -11.90
CA LEU A 415 -3.90 -21.12 -10.52
C LEU A 415 -4.59 -22.49 -10.45
N GLY A 416 -5.45 -22.82 -11.43
CA GLY A 416 -6.13 -24.12 -11.50
C GLY A 416 -5.28 -25.27 -12.04
N SER A 417 -4.13 -24.99 -12.67
CA SER A 417 -3.27 -25.99 -13.33
C SER A 417 -1.93 -26.24 -12.64
N ILE A 418 -1.42 -25.28 -11.88
CA ILE A 418 -0.17 -25.40 -11.10
C ILE A 418 -0.51 -25.28 -9.62
N SER A 419 0.13 -26.10 -8.79
CA SER A 419 -0.13 -26.07 -7.35
C SER A 419 0.23 -24.69 -6.76
N THR A 420 -0.55 -24.21 -5.80
CA THR A 420 -0.27 -22.95 -5.09
C THR A 420 1.11 -22.98 -4.42
N THR A 421 1.55 -24.14 -3.94
CA THR A 421 2.90 -24.36 -3.39
C THR A 421 3.99 -24.03 -4.41
N ASP A 422 3.91 -24.58 -5.63
CA ASP A 422 4.90 -24.34 -6.69
C ASP A 422 4.88 -22.88 -7.15
N LEU A 423 3.70 -22.27 -7.21
CA LEU A 423 3.56 -20.84 -7.54
C LEU A 423 4.19 -19.95 -6.47
N LEU A 424 3.92 -20.20 -5.19
CA LEU A 424 4.55 -19.48 -4.07
C LEU A 424 6.06 -19.67 -4.07
N TYR A 425 6.56 -20.89 -4.32
CA TYR A 425 7.99 -21.17 -4.46
C TYR A 425 8.62 -20.38 -5.61
N SER A 426 7.96 -20.33 -6.76
CA SER A 426 8.42 -19.56 -7.94
C SER A 426 8.53 -18.07 -7.61
N PHE A 427 7.54 -17.50 -6.94
CA PHE A 427 7.57 -16.09 -6.51
C PHE A 427 8.63 -15.85 -5.42
N GLY A 428 8.80 -16.79 -4.50
CA GLY A 428 9.77 -16.71 -3.40
C GLY A 428 11.23 -16.84 -3.85
N THR A 429 11.48 -17.50 -4.98
CA THR A 429 12.83 -17.71 -5.54
C THR A 429 13.20 -16.78 -6.70
N LEU A 430 12.26 -15.96 -7.19
CA LEU A 430 12.52 -14.96 -8.22
C LEU A 430 12.57 -13.54 -7.63
N PRO A 431 13.53 -12.67 -7.99
CA PRO A 431 13.54 -11.28 -7.53
C PRO A 431 12.48 -10.43 -8.25
N PRO A 432 11.88 -9.41 -7.61
CA PRO A 432 11.03 -8.44 -8.29
C PRO A 432 11.92 -7.44 -9.06
N GLY A 433 11.29 -6.56 -9.84
CA GLY A 433 12.00 -5.43 -10.44
C GLY A 433 12.29 -4.33 -9.41
N LEU A 434 13.39 -3.60 -9.57
CA LEU A 434 13.72 -2.44 -8.75
C LEU A 434 12.87 -1.21 -9.15
N VAL A 435 12.45 -0.40 -8.18
CA VAL A 435 11.64 0.81 -8.44
C VAL A 435 12.52 1.97 -8.91
N THR A 436 12.88 1.95 -10.19
CA THR A 436 13.73 2.96 -10.83
C THR A 436 13.25 3.36 -12.22
N LEU A 437 13.88 4.40 -12.80
CA LEU A 437 13.73 4.71 -14.22
C LEU A 437 14.16 3.53 -15.07
N HIS A 438 13.66 3.49 -16.31
CA HIS A 438 13.95 2.45 -17.30
C HIS A 438 13.65 1.03 -16.81
N ASN A 439 12.68 0.88 -15.91
CA ASN A 439 12.32 -0.42 -15.34
C ASN A 439 10.79 -0.62 -15.17
N PHE A 440 9.96 0.20 -15.81
CA PHE A 440 8.51 0.01 -15.85
C PHE A 440 8.15 -1.11 -16.86
N PRO A 441 7.37 -2.14 -16.48
CA PRO A 441 7.10 -3.30 -17.33
C PRO A 441 6.44 -2.89 -18.65
N LYS A 442 6.96 -3.42 -19.77
CA LYS A 442 6.47 -3.05 -21.12
C LYS A 442 5.01 -3.43 -21.31
N PHE A 443 4.61 -4.59 -20.79
CA PHE A 443 3.22 -5.03 -20.83
C PHE A 443 2.27 -4.01 -20.18
N LEU A 444 2.68 -3.36 -19.09
CA LEU A 444 1.83 -2.37 -18.41
C LEU A 444 1.71 -1.05 -19.20
N GLN A 445 2.59 -0.79 -20.15
CA GLN A 445 2.48 0.35 -21.08
C GLN A 445 1.58 0.04 -22.29
N GLU A 446 1.19 -1.22 -22.46
CA GLU A 446 0.29 -1.74 -23.50
C GLU A 446 -0.76 -2.65 -22.85
N PHE A 447 -1.27 -2.24 -21.69
CA PHE A 447 -2.12 -3.07 -20.86
C PHE A 447 -3.51 -3.17 -21.47
N GLU A 448 -3.87 -4.35 -21.94
CA GLU A 448 -5.24 -4.65 -22.34
C GLU A 448 -6.07 -4.97 -21.10
N ARG A 449 -6.98 -4.06 -20.74
CA ARG A 449 -7.88 -4.25 -19.62
C ARG A 449 -8.91 -5.34 -19.94
N PRO A 450 -9.51 -5.98 -18.92
CA PRO A 450 -10.57 -6.97 -19.14
C PRO A 450 -11.81 -6.44 -19.85
N ASP A 451 -12.02 -5.11 -19.86
CA ASP A 451 -13.10 -4.43 -20.59
C ASP A 451 -12.73 -4.10 -22.05
N GLY A 452 -11.57 -4.54 -22.54
CA GLY A 452 -11.10 -4.36 -23.92
C GLY A 452 -10.41 -3.01 -24.18
N HIS A 453 -10.32 -2.13 -23.17
CA HIS A 453 -9.61 -0.86 -23.32
C HIS A 453 -8.09 -1.05 -23.18
N LEU A 454 -7.34 -0.57 -24.17
CA LEU A 454 -5.89 -0.52 -24.12
C LEU A 454 -5.44 0.69 -23.27
N GLN A 455 -4.47 0.47 -22.38
CA GLN A 455 -3.99 1.48 -21.45
C GLN A 455 -2.46 1.52 -21.34
N ASP A 456 -1.87 2.71 -21.49
CA ASP A 456 -0.51 2.97 -21.03
C ASP A 456 -0.58 3.36 -19.55
N LEU A 457 -0.28 2.41 -18.66
CA LEU A 457 -0.36 2.64 -17.22
C LEU A 457 0.72 3.61 -16.73
N ALA A 458 1.90 3.65 -17.36
CA ALA A 458 2.95 4.59 -17.00
C ALA A 458 2.57 6.03 -17.36
N ALA A 459 2.03 6.26 -18.57
CA ALA A 459 1.48 7.56 -18.93
C ALA A 459 0.27 7.94 -18.06
N THR A 460 -0.58 6.96 -17.73
CA THR A 460 -1.70 7.17 -16.81
C THR A 460 -1.23 7.61 -15.44
N ASP A 461 -0.20 6.98 -14.85
CA ASP A 461 0.32 7.33 -13.52
C ASP A 461 0.85 8.77 -13.45
N ILE A 462 1.57 9.18 -14.49
CA ILE A 462 2.05 10.56 -14.64
C ILE A 462 0.87 11.52 -14.72
N LEU A 463 -0.06 11.28 -15.64
CA LEU A 463 -1.24 12.13 -15.83
C LEU A 463 -2.09 12.19 -14.56
N ARG A 464 -2.31 11.06 -13.89
CA ARG A 464 -3.16 10.95 -12.70
C ARG A 464 -2.62 11.78 -11.55
N SER A 465 -1.31 11.80 -11.34
CA SER A 465 -0.71 12.64 -10.29
C SER A 465 -0.97 14.14 -10.56
N ARG A 466 -0.92 14.56 -11.83
CA ARG A 466 -1.25 15.92 -12.26
C ARG A 466 -2.73 16.22 -12.09
N GLU A 467 -3.61 15.30 -12.51
CA GLU A 467 -5.07 15.40 -12.37
C GLU A 467 -5.54 15.52 -10.93
N LEU A 468 -4.89 14.82 -10.00
CA LEU A 468 -5.21 14.82 -8.57
C LEU A 468 -4.60 16.04 -7.84
N GLY A 469 -3.86 16.89 -8.55
CA GLY A 469 -3.17 18.06 -7.98
C GLY A 469 -2.05 17.67 -7.01
N VAL A 470 -1.44 16.48 -7.18
CA VAL A 470 -0.26 16.09 -6.42
C VAL A 470 0.93 16.89 -6.94
N PRO A 471 1.71 17.57 -6.08
CA PRO A 471 2.83 18.40 -6.50
C PRO A 471 3.89 17.61 -7.27
N ARG A 472 4.53 18.31 -8.22
CA ARG A 472 5.75 17.83 -8.89
C ARG A 472 6.89 17.65 -7.90
N TYR A 473 7.93 16.93 -8.31
CA TYR A 473 8.95 16.39 -7.41
C TYR A 473 9.59 17.43 -6.47
N ASN A 474 10.08 18.56 -7.00
CA ASN A 474 10.74 19.56 -6.17
C ASN A 474 9.80 20.25 -5.18
N GLU A 475 8.58 20.60 -5.61
CA GLU A 475 7.60 21.20 -4.71
C GLU A 475 7.13 20.20 -3.65
N PHE A 476 6.94 18.93 -4.01
CA PHE A 476 6.64 17.86 -3.07
C PHE A 476 7.73 17.76 -1.98
N ARG A 477 9.01 17.82 -2.36
CA ARG A 477 10.13 17.83 -1.42
C ARG A 477 10.13 19.06 -0.51
N ARG A 478 9.88 20.26 -1.04
CA ARG A 478 9.77 21.49 -0.23
C ARG A 478 8.66 21.39 0.80
N LEU A 479 7.49 20.86 0.40
CA LEU A 479 6.34 20.66 1.29
C LEU A 479 6.57 19.56 2.34
N LEU A 480 7.56 18.69 2.13
CA LEU A 480 8.04 17.73 3.12
C LEU A 480 9.31 18.20 3.86
N ARG A 481 9.67 19.48 3.68
CA ARG A 481 10.85 20.14 4.29
C ARG A 481 12.18 19.45 3.93
N MET A 482 12.21 18.78 2.79
CA MET A 482 13.41 18.19 2.20
C MET A 482 14.12 19.21 1.31
N LYS A 483 15.43 19.05 1.13
CA LYS A 483 16.18 19.85 0.15
C LYS A 483 15.71 19.50 -1.27
N PRO A 484 15.19 20.44 -2.08
CA PRO A 484 14.89 20.19 -3.50
C PRO A 484 16.19 19.99 -4.30
N ALA A 485 16.10 19.35 -5.47
CA ALA A 485 17.24 19.27 -6.39
C ALA A 485 17.40 20.63 -7.09
N GLU A 486 18.60 21.22 -7.07
CA GLU A 486 18.88 22.50 -7.75
C GLU A 486 19.31 22.26 -9.20
N ARG A 487 19.93 21.11 -9.46
CA ARG A 487 20.37 20.63 -10.78
C ARG A 487 19.94 19.18 -11.00
N PHE A 488 19.85 18.76 -12.26
CA PHE A 488 19.53 17.38 -12.60
C PHE A 488 20.56 16.36 -12.06
N ASP A 489 21.82 16.78 -11.92
CA ASP A 489 22.89 15.97 -11.30
C ASP A 489 22.72 15.79 -9.78
N ASP A 490 21.95 16.66 -9.11
CA ASP A 490 21.63 16.50 -7.68
C ASP A 490 20.52 15.46 -7.45
N LEU A 491 19.72 15.20 -8.49
CA LEU A 491 18.56 14.32 -8.42
C LEU A 491 18.97 12.85 -8.50
N THR A 492 20.00 12.52 -9.28
CA THR A 492 20.42 11.14 -9.52
C THR A 492 21.93 10.99 -9.66
N ASP A 493 22.49 9.90 -9.14
CA ASP A 493 23.91 9.55 -9.33
C ASP A 493 24.19 9.01 -10.76
N ASN A 494 23.16 8.76 -11.58
CA ASN A 494 23.30 8.29 -12.95
C ASN A 494 23.38 9.48 -13.94
N PRO A 495 24.56 9.81 -14.50
CA PRO A 495 24.72 10.97 -15.37
C PRO A 495 23.96 10.84 -16.70
N GLN A 496 23.62 9.62 -17.14
CA GLN A 496 22.79 9.42 -18.32
C GLN A 496 21.33 9.77 -18.03
N TRP A 497 20.80 9.34 -16.88
CA TRP A 497 19.45 9.68 -16.46
C TRP A 497 19.31 11.19 -16.24
N ALA A 498 20.27 11.84 -15.60
CA ALA A 498 20.28 13.30 -15.43
C ALA A 498 20.13 14.03 -16.78
N LYS A 499 20.90 13.62 -17.81
CA LYS A 499 20.81 14.17 -19.16
C LYS A 499 19.47 13.89 -19.85
N GLN A 500 18.93 12.67 -19.70
CA GLN A 500 17.64 12.30 -20.28
C GLN A 500 16.49 13.10 -19.65
N ILE A 501 16.45 13.21 -18.32
CA ILE A 501 15.46 14.02 -17.60
C ILE A 501 15.58 15.48 -18.04
N MET A 502 16.79 16.05 -18.05
CA MET A 502 17.02 17.42 -18.52
C MET A 502 16.47 17.64 -19.93
N LYS A 503 16.67 16.69 -20.84
CA LYS A 503 16.15 16.77 -22.22
C LYS A 503 14.63 16.69 -22.25
N VAL A 504 14.03 15.73 -21.56
CA VAL A 504 12.57 15.50 -21.57
C VAL A 504 11.81 16.68 -20.97
N TYR A 505 12.34 17.27 -19.89
CA TYR A 505 11.75 18.41 -19.18
C TYR A 505 12.32 19.77 -19.63
N GLU A 506 13.00 19.81 -20.78
CA GLU A 506 13.48 21.05 -21.43
C GLU A 506 14.36 21.94 -20.53
N GLY A 507 15.15 21.32 -19.66
CA GLY A 507 16.04 22.01 -18.73
C GLY A 507 15.35 22.60 -17.49
N ASP A 508 14.03 22.44 -17.34
CA ASP A 508 13.29 22.93 -16.17
C ASP A 508 13.10 21.83 -15.13
N ILE A 509 13.89 21.91 -14.06
CA ILE A 509 13.85 20.92 -12.97
C ILE A 509 12.55 20.97 -12.14
N GLU A 510 11.83 22.09 -12.14
CA GLU A 510 10.58 22.24 -11.39
C GLU A 510 9.42 21.49 -12.05
N LYS A 511 9.54 21.17 -13.35
CA LYS A 511 8.54 20.39 -14.09
C LYS A 511 8.64 18.88 -13.85
N VAL A 512 9.73 18.39 -13.27
CA VAL A 512 9.96 16.94 -13.06
C VAL A 512 8.78 16.31 -12.31
N ASP A 513 8.09 15.36 -12.95
CA ASP A 513 6.99 14.63 -12.34
C ASP A 513 7.45 13.87 -11.09
N LEU A 514 6.57 13.78 -10.08
CA LEU A 514 6.88 13.12 -8.81
C LEU A 514 7.40 11.69 -9.02
N THR A 515 6.73 10.89 -9.86
CA THR A 515 7.14 9.52 -10.20
C THR A 515 8.55 9.48 -10.79
N VAL A 516 8.87 10.36 -11.75
CA VAL A 516 10.20 10.40 -12.37
C VAL A 516 11.26 10.76 -11.35
N GLY A 517 11.00 11.78 -10.53
CA GLY A 517 11.92 12.19 -9.47
C GLY A 517 12.18 11.06 -8.47
N MET A 518 11.13 10.40 -7.96
CA MET A 518 11.27 9.26 -7.03
C MET A 518 12.01 8.07 -7.65
N PHE A 519 11.82 7.80 -8.94
CA PHE A 519 12.45 6.65 -9.61
C PHE A 519 13.91 6.91 -10.00
N ALA A 520 14.31 8.17 -10.14
CA ALA A 520 15.69 8.55 -10.40
C ALA A 520 16.48 8.87 -9.13
N GLU A 521 15.79 9.16 -8.03
CA GLU A 521 16.38 9.57 -6.74
C GLU A 521 17.44 8.58 -6.26
N LYS A 522 18.55 9.12 -5.75
CA LYS A 522 19.56 8.34 -5.05
C LYS A 522 18.94 7.65 -3.83
N LEU A 523 18.97 6.32 -3.81
CA LEU A 523 18.40 5.53 -2.74
C LEU A 523 19.33 5.48 -1.51
N PRO A 524 18.79 5.60 -0.28
CA PRO A 524 19.51 5.20 0.92
C PRO A 524 19.94 3.73 0.86
N LYS A 525 21.03 3.37 1.54
CA LYS A 525 21.52 1.98 1.53
C LYS A 525 20.43 1.03 2.07
N GLY A 526 20.11 0.01 1.29
CA GLY A 526 19.13 -1.02 1.66
C GLY A 526 17.68 -0.68 1.32
N PHE A 527 17.42 0.45 0.65
CA PHE A 527 16.08 0.83 0.18
C PHE A 527 15.82 0.32 -1.23
N ALA A 528 14.58 -0.11 -1.47
CA ALA A 528 14.06 -0.48 -2.79
C ALA A 528 13.25 0.66 -3.46
N PHE A 529 13.06 1.80 -2.78
CA PHE A 529 12.34 2.99 -3.28
C PHE A 529 12.85 4.27 -2.61
N SER A 530 12.50 5.44 -3.16
CA SER A 530 13.03 6.76 -2.74
C SER A 530 12.83 7.15 -1.27
N ASP A 531 13.75 7.97 -0.76
CA ASP A 531 13.58 8.62 0.56
C ASP A 531 12.39 9.60 0.55
N THR A 532 12.11 10.25 -0.60
CA THR A 532 10.90 11.07 -0.79
C THR A 532 9.62 10.29 -0.51
N ALA A 533 9.46 9.09 -1.08
CA ALA A 533 8.32 8.22 -0.77
C ALA A 533 8.31 7.80 0.70
N PHE A 534 9.48 7.47 1.26
CA PHE A 534 9.63 7.10 2.67
C PHE A 534 9.15 8.21 3.63
N ARG A 535 9.29 9.50 3.29
CA ARG A 535 8.79 10.59 4.14
C ARG A 535 7.29 10.55 4.36
N ILE A 536 6.52 10.18 3.34
CA ILE A 536 5.08 9.93 3.49
C ILE A 536 4.84 8.70 4.38
N PHE A 537 5.67 7.65 4.27
CA PHE A 537 5.53 6.44 5.06
C PHE A 537 5.80 6.68 6.56
N ILE A 538 6.79 7.53 6.90
CA ILE A 538 7.06 7.94 8.30
C ILE A 538 5.77 8.41 8.98
N LEU A 539 4.98 9.21 8.28
CA LEU A 539 3.71 9.74 8.76
C LEU A 539 2.60 8.69 8.67
N MET A 540 2.30 8.24 7.45
CA MET A 540 1.07 7.50 7.17
C MET A 540 1.11 6.05 7.68
N ALA A 541 2.26 5.36 7.64
CA ALA A 541 2.34 3.98 8.11
C ALA A 541 2.05 3.87 9.61
N SER A 542 2.63 4.76 10.44
CA SER A 542 2.30 4.80 11.87
C SER A 542 0.86 5.25 12.10
N ARG A 543 0.37 6.21 11.33
CA ARG A 543 -0.99 6.74 11.43
C ARG A 543 -2.07 5.70 11.17
N ARG A 544 -1.87 4.74 10.25
CA ARG A 544 -2.81 3.62 10.02
C ARG A 544 -3.04 2.80 11.28
N LEU A 545 -2.02 2.64 12.12
CA LEU A 545 -2.13 1.95 13.41
C LEU A 545 -2.67 2.88 14.50
N ASN A 546 -2.10 4.09 14.63
CA ASN A 546 -2.45 5.01 15.72
C ASN A 546 -3.90 5.50 15.68
N SER A 547 -4.47 5.65 14.48
CA SER A 547 -5.84 6.16 14.32
C SER A 547 -6.91 5.07 14.41
N ASP A 548 -6.54 3.79 14.40
CA ASP A 548 -7.52 2.70 14.38
C ASP A 548 -7.69 2.17 15.80
N ARG A 549 -8.90 2.27 16.35
CA ARG A 549 -9.15 1.82 17.73
C ARG A 549 -8.80 0.34 17.91
N PHE A 550 -8.98 -0.47 16.88
CA PHE A 550 -8.76 -1.93 16.94
C PHE A 550 -7.28 -2.30 16.97
N PHE A 551 -6.38 -1.39 16.58
CA PHE A 551 -4.95 -1.54 16.85
C PHE A 551 -4.50 -0.81 18.11
N THR A 552 -5.36 -0.05 18.77
CA THR A 552 -5.00 0.75 19.94
C THR A 552 -5.86 0.35 21.13
N GLU A 553 -6.85 1.14 21.52
CA GLU A 553 -7.62 0.93 22.75
C GLU A 553 -8.40 -0.40 22.78
N TYR A 554 -8.72 -0.95 21.62
CA TYR A 554 -9.49 -2.19 21.44
C TYR A 554 -8.60 -3.38 21.07
N TYR A 555 -7.27 -3.22 21.05
CA TYR A 555 -6.32 -4.32 20.90
C TYR A 555 -6.16 -5.04 22.26
N THR A 556 -7.24 -5.65 22.72
CA THR A 556 -7.38 -6.23 24.07
C THR A 556 -7.98 -7.64 24.02
N PRO A 557 -7.72 -8.48 25.03
CA PRO A 557 -8.29 -9.83 25.09
C PRO A 557 -9.83 -9.85 25.10
N GLU A 558 -10.48 -8.80 25.56
CA GLU A 558 -11.95 -8.70 25.61
C GLU A 558 -12.56 -8.54 24.22
N VAL A 559 -11.83 -7.91 23.28
CA VAL A 559 -12.29 -7.67 21.91
C VAL A 559 -11.77 -8.74 20.95
N TYR A 560 -10.50 -9.12 21.09
CA TYR A 560 -9.83 -10.06 20.18
C TYR A 560 -9.86 -11.52 20.67
N SER A 561 -10.25 -11.77 21.92
CA SER A 561 -9.96 -12.99 22.68
C SER A 561 -8.47 -13.16 23.04
N LYS A 562 -8.21 -13.92 24.11
CA LYS A 562 -6.84 -14.32 24.47
C LYS A 562 -6.19 -15.19 23.41
N ALA A 563 -6.96 -16.13 22.84
CA ALA A 563 -6.48 -17.02 21.77
C ALA A 563 -6.15 -16.22 20.50
N GLY A 564 -6.96 -15.23 20.16
CA GLY A 564 -6.76 -14.37 19.00
C GLY A 564 -5.53 -13.48 19.10
N LEU A 565 -5.32 -12.80 20.23
CA LEU A 565 -4.08 -12.03 20.44
C LEU A 565 -2.84 -12.92 20.38
N LYS A 566 -2.90 -14.10 21.02
CA LYS A 566 -1.82 -15.08 20.95
C LYS A 566 -1.55 -15.55 19.52
N TRP A 567 -2.59 -15.73 18.71
CA TRP A 567 -2.43 -16.06 17.29
C TRP A 567 -1.64 -14.98 16.55
N ILE A 568 -1.95 -13.70 16.79
CA ILE A 568 -1.23 -12.59 16.16
C ILE A 568 0.23 -12.60 16.60
N ASP A 569 0.51 -12.78 17.89
CA ASP A 569 1.87 -12.76 18.45
C ASP A 569 2.74 -13.91 17.93
N ASP A 570 2.18 -15.12 17.88
CA ASP A 570 2.91 -16.33 17.50
C ASP A 570 3.16 -16.46 15.99
N ASN A 571 2.47 -15.67 15.15
CA ASN A 571 2.50 -15.84 13.71
C ASN A 571 3.21 -14.71 12.94
N SER A 572 3.78 -15.13 11.81
CA SER A 572 4.55 -14.35 10.83
C SER A 572 4.14 -14.81 9.43
N MET A 573 4.62 -14.13 8.38
CA MET A 573 4.39 -14.58 7.01
C MET A 573 4.93 -16.00 6.78
N MET A 574 6.08 -16.34 7.36
CA MET A 574 6.64 -17.70 7.26
C MET A 574 5.74 -18.73 7.93
N SER A 575 5.16 -18.43 9.10
CA SER A 575 4.30 -19.40 9.78
C SER A 575 2.97 -19.60 9.03
N VAL A 576 2.41 -18.53 8.44
CA VAL A 576 1.24 -18.63 7.56
C VAL A 576 1.55 -19.49 6.35
N LEU A 577 2.64 -19.23 5.64
CA LEU A 577 3.08 -20.03 4.49
C LEU A 577 3.24 -21.51 4.87
N LEU A 578 3.95 -21.81 5.96
CA LEU A 578 4.23 -23.19 6.38
C LEU A 578 3.03 -23.93 6.98
N ARG A 579 2.00 -23.20 7.43
CA ARG A 579 0.75 -23.80 7.89
C ARG A 579 -0.06 -24.37 6.73
N HIS A 580 -0.10 -23.62 5.62
CA HIS A 580 -0.92 -23.96 4.45
C HIS A 580 -0.13 -24.69 3.36
N HIS A 581 1.19 -24.53 3.31
CA HIS A 581 2.11 -25.10 2.33
C HIS A 581 3.38 -25.63 3.00
N PRO A 582 3.30 -26.70 3.83
CA PRO A 582 4.43 -27.24 4.58
C PRO A 582 5.57 -27.78 3.69
N GLU A 583 5.33 -28.01 2.41
CA GLU A 583 6.34 -28.41 1.43
C GLU A 583 7.39 -27.32 1.19
N LEU A 584 7.09 -26.06 1.52
CA LEU A 584 8.03 -24.93 1.40
C LEU A 584 9.11 -24.91 2.49
N ARG A 585 9.12 -25.85 3.44
CA ARG A 585 10.09 -25.89 4.56
C ARG A 585 11.53 -25.79 4.09
N THR A 586 11.91 -26.55 3.06
CA THR A 586 13.30 -26.54 2.54
C THR A 586 13.66 -25.17 1.96
N ALA A 587 12.79 -24.61 1.12
CA ALA A 587 12.98 -23.30 0.50
C ALA A 587 13.09 -22.16 1.53
N LEU A 588 12.39 -22.29 2.66
CA LEU A 588 12.37 -21.29 3.74
C LEU A 588 13.40 -21.52 4.85
N THR A 589 14.19 -22.61 4.78
CA THR A 589 15.11 -22.98 5.86
C THR A 589 16.19 -21.91 6.07
N GLY A 590 16.38 -21.48 7.33
CA GLY A 590 17.39 -20.48 7.72
C GLY A 590 16.99 -19.02 7.46
N LEU A 591 15.88 -18.78 6.76
CA LEU A 591 15.37 -17.43 6.54
C LEU A 591 14.74 -16.86 7.82
N LYS A 592 14.84 -15.54 7.97
CA LYS A 592 14.20 -14.79 9.06
C LYS A 592 12.96 -14.02 8.61
N ASN A 593 12.75 -13.91 7.30
CA ASN A 593 11.72 -13.07 6.70
C ASN A 593 11.30 -13.70 5.37
N ALA A 594 10.00 -13.95 5.19
CA ALA A 594 9.47 -14.61 4.00
C ALA A 594 9.63 -13.79 2.70
N PHE A 595 9.93 -12.50 2.78
CA PHE A 595 10.15 -11.63 1.62
C PHE A 595 11.62 -11.57 1.17
N ALA A 596 12.54 -12.19 1.91
CA ALA A 596 13.90 -12.42 1.43
C ALA A 596 13.93 -13.50 0.33
N PRO A 597 14.95 -13.54 -0.55
CA PRO A 597 15.10 -14.61 -1.54
C PRO A 597 15.11 -15.99 -0.87
N TRP A 598 14.32 -16.93 -1.41
CA TRP A 598 14.26 -18.30 -0.89
C TRP A 598 15.38 -19.17 -1.44
N ASN A 599 15.69 -20.23 -0.71
CA ASN A 599 16.64 -21.23 -1.18
C ASN A 599 16.05 -21.97 -2.39
N VAL A 600 16.88 -22.16 -3.41
CA VAL A 600 16.50 -22.86 -4.65
C VAL A 600 16.79 -24.35 -4.47
N ALA A 601 15.80 -25.21 -4.72
CA ALA A 601 15.98 -26.66 -4.60
C ALA A 601 17.10 -27.14 -5.54
N GLY A 602 18.00 -27.98 -5.00
CA GLY A 602 19.14 -28.54 -5.74
C GLY A 602 20.34 -27.60 -5.91
N GLN A 603 20.35 -26.42 -5.28
CA GLN A 603 21.51 -25.55 -5.18
C GLN A 603 21.97 -25.49 -3.72
N ASP A 604 23.08 -26.16 -3.40
CA ASP A 604 23.76 -26.10 -2.09
C ASP A 604 24.73 -24.91 -2.01
#